data_AF-A0A2H5AVB9-F1
#
_entry.id   AF-A0A2H5AVB9-F1
#
_cell.length_a   1.000
_cell.length_b   1.000
_cell.length_c   1.000
_cell.angle_alpha   90.00
_cell.angle_beta   90.00
_cell.angle_gamma   90.00
#
_symmetry.space_group_name_H-M   'P 1'
#
loop_
_entity.id
_entity.type
_entity.pdbx_description
1 polymer ?
#
loop_
_entity_poly.entity_id
_entity_poly.type
_entity_poly.pdbx_seq_one_letter_code
_entity_poly.pdbx_strand_id
1 'polypeptide(L)'
;MNLLRFVGDWQPDRVVVMSARQHGSTHKGSECATSTLGRLRAIYSGDIVIQAGVGAGRDALTVGSCSCWHPVISDLGLAVTAGIQPVAPGWLSLSATGPGASRYPGALAILLARGFGHSIICSGTSGLALIGEIPTDDPTADTLWGFEIGTLRRTAPSTASSFRPAMGFGVVDSTTGIAEPTAVAISRSGAFTFDGVTYAA
;
A
#
# COMPACT_ATOMS: atom_id res chain seq x y z
N MET A 1 -10.02 -11.72 9.14
CA MET A 1 -9.83 -13.15 8.80
C MET A 1 -9.87 -13.35 7.29
N ASN A 2 -10.78 -12.66 6.59
CA ASN A 2 -10.95 -12.67 5.13
C ASN A 2 -9.67 -12.36 4.34
N LEU A 3 -8.90 -11.33 4.69
CA LEU A 3 -7.64 -11.01 4.00
C LEU A 3 -6.59 -12.13 4.13
N LEU A 4 -6.50 -12.76 5.30
CA LEU A 4 -5.60 -13.88 5.52
C LEU A 4 -6.01 -15.05 4.62
N ARG A 5 -7.31 -15.40 4.61
CA ARG A 5 -7.83 -16.41 3.70
C ARG A 5 -7.53 -16.08 2.24
N PHE A 6 -7.75 -14.84 1.82
CA PHE A 6 -7.43 -14.38 0.47
C PHE A 6 -5.96 -14.60 0.11
N VAL A 7 -5.01 -14.20 0.98
CA VAL A 7 -3.58 -14.45 0.71
C VAL A 7 -3.28 -15.95 0.66
N GLY A 8 -3.90 -16.74 1.52
CA GLY A 8 -3.76 -18.19 1.52
C GLY A 8 -4.31 -18.88 0.26
N ASP A 9 -5.43 -18.38 -0.28
CA ASP A 9 -6.08 -18.90 -1.47
C ASP A 9 -5.37 -18.42 -2.76
N TRP A 10 -4.97 -17.14 -2.82
CA TRP A 10 -4.38 -16.51 -4.01
C TRP A 10 -2.87 -16.73 -4.14
N GLN A 11 -2.15 -16.90 -3.02
CA GLN A 11 -0.69 -17.14 -2.98
C GLN A 11 0.13 -16.17 -3.86
N PRO A 12 0.13 -14.86 -3.58
CA PRO A 12 0.97 -13.90 -4.30
C PRO A 12 2.45 -14.29 -4.25
N ASP A 13 3.23 -13.85 -5.24
CA ASP A 13 4.70 -13.93 -5.14
C ASP A 13 5.26 -13.06 -4.02
N ARG A 14 4.59 -11.92 -3.76
CA ARG A 14 4.98 -10.95 -2.73
C ARG A 14 3.78 -10.23 -2.11
N VAL A 15 3.86 -10.01 -0.80
CA VAL A 15 2.97 -9.11 -0.05
C VAL A 15 3.76 -7.88 0.40
N VAL A 16 3.31 -6.68 0.00
CA VAL A 16 3.90 -5.42 0.45
C VAL A 16 2.98 -4.75 1.48
N VAL A 17 3.48 -4.58 2.70
CA VAL A 17 2.79 -3.91 3.80
C VAL A 17 3.29 -2.46 3.89
N MET A 18 2.49 -1.52 3.39
CA MET A 18 2.88 -0.10 3.35
C MET A 18 2.46 0.61 4.64
N SER A 19 3.43 0.98 5.47
CA SER A 19 3.20 1.64 6.76
C SER A 19 3.31 3.15 6.63
N ALA A 20 2.17 3.85 6.59
CA ALA A 20 2.15 5.30 6.80
C ALA A 20 2.28 5.56 8.30
N ARG A 21 3.35 6.26 8.71
CA ARG A 21 3.68 6.70 10.08
C ARG A 21 2.61 6.40 11.15
N GLN A 22 2.90 5.52 12.10
CA GLN A 22 2.29 5.65 13.43
C GLN A 22 3.03 6.74 14.20
N HIS A 23 2.60 8.00 14.05
CA HIS A 23 2.98 9.00 15.02
C HIS A 23 2.35 8.62 16.37
N GLY A 24 3.19 8.18 17.31
CA GLY A 24 2.83 8.11 18.73
C GLY A 24 1.95 6.93 19.17
N SER A 25 2.03 5.75 18.58
CA SER A 25 1.31 4.59 19.14
C SER A 25 2.08 3.99 20.33
N THR A 26 1.43 4.00 21.47
CA THR A 26 1.76 3.24 22.68
C THR A 26 1.91 1.74 22.41
N HIS A 27 2.52 1.00 23.36
CA HIS A 27 2.78 -0.46 23.32
C HIS A 27 1.67 -1.37 22.75
N LYS A 28 0.39 -0.94 22.76
CA LYS A 28 -0.74 -1.69 22.20
C LYS A 28 -0.78 -1.75 20.66
N GLY A 29 -0.18 -0.77 19.98
CA GLY A 29 -0.11 -0.74 18.51
C GLY A 29 0.81 -1.82 17.93
N SER A 30 1.94 -2.07 18.60
CA SER A 30 2.91 -3.09 18.19
C SER A 30 2.38 -4.51 18.35
N GLU A 31 1.66 -4.83 19.43
CA GLU A 31 1.10 -6.19 19.64
C GLU A 31 0.06 -6.58 18.57
N CYS A 32 -0.75 -5.62 18.12
CA CYS A 32 -1.77 -5.87 17.09
C CYS A 32 -1.17 -6.06 15.68
N ALA A 33 -0.06 -5.38 15.39
CA ALA A 33 0.70 -5.58 14.16
C ALA A 33 1.43 -6.94 14.18
N THR A 34 2.10 -7.27 15.28
CA THR A 34 2.79 -8.56 15.49
C THR A 34 1.85 -9.75 15.34
N SER A 35 0.67 -9.70 15.97
CA SER A 35 -0.32 -10.78 15.86
C SER A 35 -0.89 -10.93 14.45
N THR A 36 -1.04 -9.84 13.69
CA THR A 36 -1.53 -9.92 12.30
C THR A 36 -0.46 -10.47 11.36
N LEU A 37 0.78 -9.98 11.48
CA LEU A 37 1.92 -10.44 10.67
C LEU A 37 2.31 -11.87 10.99
N GLY A 38 2.28 -12.28 12.25
CA GLY A 38 2.51 -13.67 12.65
C GLY A 38 1.47 -14.61 12.04
N ARG A 39 0.19 -14.21 12.06
CA ARG A 39 -0.88 -14.99 11.39
C ARG A 39 -0.74 -15.04 9.88
N LEU A 40 -0.29 -13.95 9.24
CA LEU A 40 0.00 -13.92 7.82
C LEU A 40 1.16 -14.86 7.49
N ARG A 41 2.28 -14.75 8.21
CA ARG A 41 3.44 -15.62 8.02
C ARG A 41 3.12 -17.10 8.25
N ALA A 42 2.23 -17.42 9.19
CA ALA A 42 1.82 -18.80 9.46
C ALA A 42 1.06 -19.48 8.29
N ILE A 43 0.49 -18.71 7.36
CA ILE A 43 -0.28 -19.24 6.22
C ILE A 43 0.37 -18.95 4.86
N TYR A 44 1.41 -18.12 4.84
CA TYR A 44 2.03 -17.60 3.62
C TYR A 44 3.55 -17.65 3.73
N SER A 45 4.17 -18.45 2.86
CA SER A 45 5.62 -18.67 2.82
C SER A 45 6.36 -17.72 1.86
N GLY A 46 5.63 -16.98 1.02
CA GLY A 46 6.24 -16.06 0.05
C GLY A 46 6.81 -14.79 0.69
N ASP A 47 7.27 -13.88 -0.16
CA ASP A 47 7.98 -12.68 0.27
C ASP A 47 7.02 -11.70 0.98
N ILE A 48 7.34 -11.26 2.19
CA ILE A 48 6.59 -10.20 2.87
C ILE A 48 7.57 -9.06 3.15
N VAL A 49 7.25 -7.90 2.57
CA VAL A 49 8.06 -6.70 2.68
C VAL A 49 7.26 -5.63 3.41
N ILE A 50 7.83 -5.08 4.48
CA ILE A 50 7.30 -3.90 5.16
C ILE A 50 7.95 -2.68 4.56
N GLN A 51 7.15 -1.86 3.87
CA GLN A 51 7.63 -0.61 3.29
C GLN A 51 7.38 0.54 4.25
N ALA A 52 8.46 1.03 4.85
CA ALA A 52 8.43 2.10 5.83
C ALA A 52 8.15 3.47 5.18
N GLY A 53 7.41 4.30 5.91
CA GLY A 53 7.05 5.65 5.48
C GLY A 53 8.25 6.58 5.29
N VAL A 54 8.18 7.41 4.25
CA VAL A 54 9.15 8.47 3.96
C VAL A 54 8.63 9.81 4.50
N GLY A 55 9.41 10.50 5.33
CA GLY A 55 9.11 11.87 5.75
C GLY A 55 9.22 12.87 4.60
N ALA A 56 8.38 13.91 4.59
CA ALA A 56 8.34 14.96 3.58
C ALA A 56 9.56 15.93 3.59
N GLY A 57 10.77 15.45 3.88
CA GLY A 57 12.01 16.20 3.71
C GLY A 57 12.56 15.98 2.31
N ARG A 58 12.91 17.07 1.60
CA ARG A 58 13.54 17.00 0.27
C ARG A 58 14.96 16.41 0.31
N ASP A 59 15.57 16.35 1.49
CA ASP A 59 16.88 15.75 1.72
C ASP A 59 16.74 14.64 2.76
N ALA A 60 17.19 13.44 2.39
CA ALA A 60 17.14 12.19 3.14
C ALA A 60 15.74 11.57 3.35
N LEU A 61 15.55 10.47 2.61
CA LEU A 61 14.67 9.33 2.92
C LEU A 61 14.82 8.89 4.38
N THR A 62 14.17 9.60 5.31
CA THR A 62 14.15 9.20 6.71
C THR A 62 13.13 8.10 6.85
N VAL A 63 13.63 6.87 6.92
CA VAL A 63 12.87 5.69 7.32
C VAL A 63 12.31 5.98 8.69
N GLY A 64 10.99 6.10 8.80
CA GLY A 64 10.34 6.03 10.11
C GLY A 64 10.49 4.62 10.67
N SER A 65 11.65 4.28 11.23
CA SER A 65 11.84 3.00 11.92
C SER A 65 11.06 3.06 13.22
N CYS A 66 9.90 2.41 13.29
CA CYS A 66 9.33 2.05 14.58
C CYS A 66 10.26 1.02 15.23
N SER A 67 11.10 1.47 16.16
CA SER A 67 12.07 0.62 16.88
C SER A 67 11.44 -0.59 17.58
N CYS A 68 10.13 -0.53 17.89
CA CYS A 68 9.38 -1.65 18.47
C CYS A 68 9.08 -2.81 17.50
N TRP A 69 9.37 -2.67 16.21
CA TRP A 69 9.15 -3.74 15.23
C TRP A 69 10.38 -4.61 14.99
N HIS A 70 11.58 -4.13 15.34
CA HIS A 70 12.84 -4.74 14.92
C HIS A 70 13.01 -6.22 15.35
N PRO A 71 12.67 -6.60 16.61
CA PRO A 71 12.74 -8.01 17.03
C PRO A 71 11.72 -8.88 16.31
N VAL A 72 10.47 -8.40 16.21
CA VAL A 72 9.34 -9.13 15.60
C VAL A 72 9.56 -9.39 14.11
N ILE A 73 10.09 -8.40 13.41
CA ILE A 73 10.41 -8.49 11.98
C ILE A 73 11.46 -9.57 11.74
N SER A 74 12.49 -9.60 12.59
CA SER A 74 13.54 -10.61 12.51
C SER A 74 13.00 -12.01 12.80
N ASP A 75 12.22 -12.18 13.87
CA ASP A 75 11.66 -13.48 14.27
C ASP A 75 10.70 -14.07 13.22
N LEU A 76 9.99 -13.20 12.49
CA LEU A 76 9.06 -13.59 11.43
C LEU A 76 9.70 -13.68 10.03
N GLY A 77 11.01 -13.42 9.92
CA GLY A 77 11.73 -13.44 8.64
C GLY A 77 11.17 -12.44 7.62
N LEU A 78 10.79 -11.24 8.06
CA LEU A 78 10.20 -10.21 7.19
C LEU A 78 11.29 -9.23 6.72
N ALA A 79 11.20 -8.79 5.46
CA ALA A 79 12.07 -7.74 4.96
C ALA A 79 11.50 -6.35 5.31
N VAL A 80 12.38 -5.38 5.55
CA VAL A 80 12.00 -3.97 5.67
C VAL A 80 12.70 -3.20 4.57
N THR A 81 11.92 -2.45 3.81
CA THR A 81 12.45 -1.54 2.80
C THR A 81 12.02 -0.12 3.13
N ALA A 82 12.84 0.81 2.67
CA ALA A 82 12.55 2.22 2.76
C ALA A 82 12.59 2.85 1.38
N GLY A 83 11.86 3.95 1.25
CA GLY A 83 11.85 4.73 0.03
C GLY A 83 11.07 4.10 -1.10
N ILE A 84 11.49 4.45 -2.30
CA ILE A 84 10.83 4.08 -3.54
C ILE A 84 11.38 2.73 -3.98
N GLN A 85 10.49 1.79 -4.28
CA GLN A 85 10.85 0.41 -4.58
C GLN A 85 10.19 -0.03 -5.88
N PRO A 86 10.87 -0.77 -6.76
CA PRO A 86 10.19 -1.42 -7.88
C PRO A 86 9.24 -2.51 -7.33
N VAL A 87 8.00 -2.51 -7.80
CA VAL A 87 6.98 -3.48 -7.37
C VAL A 87 6.46 -4.35 -8.51
N ALA A 88 6.45 -3.82 -9.73
CA ALA A 88 6.10 -4.52 -10.97
C ALA A 88 6.74 -3.80 -12.17
N PRO A 89 6.76 -4.37 -13.39
CA PRO A 89 7.32 -3.71 -14.57
C PRO A 89 6.72 -2.32 -14.81
N GLY A 90 7.55 -1.27 -14.77
CA GLY A 90 7.11 0.12 -14.93
C GLY A 90 6.42 0.75 -13.71
N TRP A 91 6.34 0.03 -12.58
CA TRP A 91 5.67 0.46 -11.36
C TRP A 91 6.63 0.55 -10.17
N LEU A 92 6.55 1.68 -9.47
CA LEU A 92 7.23 1.91 -8.21
C LEU A 92 6.21 2.01 -7.07
N SER A 93 6.57 1.52 -5.89
CA SER A 93 5.79 1.71 -4.66
C SER A 93 6.51 2.67 -3.70
N LEU A 94 5.74 3.46 -2.95
CA LEU A 94 6.25 4.23 -1.81
C LEU A 94 5.19 4.48 -0.74
N SER A 95 5.58 4.38 0.53
CA SER A 95 4.75 4.84 1.64
C SER A 95 4.97 6.34 1.83
N ALA A 96 4.15 7.17 1.18
CA ALA A 96 4.31 8.61 1.15
C ALA A 96 3.35 9.32 2.12
N THR A 97 3.87 10.24 2.93
CA THR A 97 3.04 11.23 3.64
C THR A 97 3.49 12.60 3.21
N GLY A 98 2.68 13.31 2.41
CA GLY A 98 3.05 14.61 1.83
C GLY A 98 2.09 15.75 2.23
N PRO A 99 2.60 16.96 2.55
CA PRO A 99 1.80 18.17 2.61
C PRO A 99 1.36 18.50 1.18
N GLY A 100 0.07 18.33 0.89
CA GLY A 100 -0.45 18.37 -0.48
C GLY A 100 -1.21 17.12 -0.88
N ALA A 101 -1.54 16.23 0.07
CA ALA A 101 -2.59 15.23 -0.09
C ALA A 101 -3.81 15.92 -0.70
N SER A 102 -3.97 15.75 -2.01
CA SER A 102 -5.04 16.34 -2.76
C SER A 102 -6.35 15.84 -2.16
N ARG A 103 -7.38 16.67 -2.20
CA ARG A 103 -8.70 16.30 -1.71
C ARG A 103 -9.24 15.06 -2.42
N TYR A 104 -8.70 14.68 -3.58
CA TYR A 104 -9.21 13.59 -4.40
C TYR A 104 -8.37 12.30 -4.25
N PRO A 105 -9.00 11.15 -3.92
CA PRO A 105 -8.31 9.87 -3.95
C PRO A 105 -7.60 9.62 -5.27
N GLY A 106 -6.35 9.14 -5.22
CA GLY A 106 -5.49 8.83 -6.37
C GLY A 106 -4.64 10.02 -6.84
N ALA A 107 -4.97 11.24 -6.42
CA ALA A 107 -4.29 12.43 -6.92
C ALA A 107 -2.86 12.60 -6.35
N LEU A 108 -2.54 12.06 -5.17
CA LEU A 108 -1.15 12.04 -4.72
C LEU A 108 -0.35 11.07 -5.60
N ALA A 109 -0.87 9.87 -5.83
CA ALA A 109 -0.17 8.86 -6.61
C ALA A 109 0.12 9.34 -8.04
N ILE A 110 -0.85 9.95 -8.73
CA ILE A 110 -0.63 10.43 -10.10
C ILE A 110 0.35 11.61 -10.14
N LEU A 111 0.33 12.49 -9.13
CA LEU A 111 1.30 13.59 -9.03
C LEU A 111 2.72 13.07 -8.84
N LEU A 112 2.89 12.03 -8.01
CA LEU A 112 4.17 11.34 -7.86
C LEU A 112 4.57 10.64 -9.16
N ALA A 113 3.63 10.01 -9.86
CA ALA A 113 3.90 9.34 -11.13
C ALA A 113 4.45 10.29 -12.18
N ARG A 114 3.83 11.47 -12.33
CA ARG A 114 4.34 12.56 -13.19
C ARG A 114 5.75 13.00 -12.79
N GLY A 115 6.02 13.11 -11.48
CA GLY A 115 7.31 13.53 -10.96
C GLY A 115 8.43 12.51 -11.17
N PHE A 116 8.11 11.21 -11.09
CA PHE A 116 9.09 10.13 -11.25
C PHE A 116 9.20 9.59 -12.67
N GLY A 117 8.24 9.88 -13.56
CA GLY A 117 8.18 9.28 -14.90
C GLY A 117 7.88 7.78 -14.88
N HIS A 118 7.27 7.28 -13.80
CA HIS A 118 6.90 5.87 -13.61
C HIS A 118 5.52 5.79 -12.98
N SER A 119 4.79 4.70 -13.22
CA SER A 119 3.53 4.47 -12.51
C SER A 119 3.79 4.24 -11.02
N ILE A 120 2.91 4.74 -10.16
CA ILE A 120 3.10 4.77 -8.71
C ILE A 120 1.99 4.05 -7.96
N ILE A 121 2.37 3.20 -7.02
CA ILE A 121 1.52 2.72 -5.94
C ILE A 121 1.93 3.42 -4.64
N CYS A 122 0.99 4.08 -3.96
CA CYS A 122 1.31 4.68 -2.67
C CYS A 122 0.24 4.49 -1.59
N SER A 123 0.69 4.56 -0.35
CA SER A 123 -0.17 4.69 0.83
C SER A 123 0.00 6.07 1.47
N GLY A 124 -0.81 6.38 2.49
CA GLY A 124 -0.66 7.58 3.32
C GLY A 124 -1.77 8.62 3.21
N THR A 125 -2.59 8.58 2.16
CA THR A 125 -3.80 9.41 2.02
C THR A 125 -5.05 8.78 2.66
N SER A 126 -4.99 7.47 2.92
CA SER A 126 -6.15 6.62 3.22
C SER A 126 -7.23 6.59 2.13
N GLY A 127 -6.93 7.08 0.93
CA GLY A 127 -7.77 6.98 -0.26
C GLY A 127 -7.54 5.66 -0.99
N LEU A 128 -8.58 5.15 -1.67
CA LEU A 128 -8.50 3.99 -2.55
C LEU A 128 -8.94 4.44 -3.95
N ALA A 129 -8.00 4.55 -4.88
CA ALA A 129 -8.29 4.96 -6.26
C ALA A 129 -7.13 4.69 -7.20
N LEU A 130 -7.47 4.41 -8.45
CA LEU A 130 -6.56 4.26 -9.57
C LEU A 130 -6.88 5.35 -10.61
N ILE A 131 -5.88 6.12 -11.02
CA ILE A 131 -5.99 7.20 -12.01
C ILE A 131 -4.94 6.96 -13.09
N GLY A 132 -5.33 7.08 -14.35
CA GLY A 132 -4.42 7.02 -15.49
C GLY A 132 -4.38 8.37 -16.22
N GLU A 133 -3.21 8.74 -16.72
CA GLU A 133 -3.01 9.97 -17.49
C GLU A 133 -1.87 9.80 -18.48
N ILE A 134 -2.03 10.38 -19.67
CA ILE A 134 -0.94 10.54 -20.63
C ILE A 134 -0.25 11.87 -20.32
N PRO A 135 1.03 11.89 -19.92
CA PRO A 135 1.69 13.07 -19.34
C PRO A 135 1.98 14.19 -20.35
N THR A 136 1.78 13.94 -21.64
CA THR A 136 2.11 14.84 -22.76
C THR A 136 1.11 14.66 -23.90
N ASP A 137 1.02 15.64 -24.80
CA ASP A 137 0.24 15.52 -26.05
C ASP A 137 0.91 14.59 -27.10
N ASP A 138 2.05 13.97 -26.77
CA ASP A 138 2.71 12.98 -27.62
C ASP A 138 1.86 11.71 -27.71
N PRO A 139 1.37 11.32 -28.91
CA PRO A 139 0.56 10.12 -29.09
C PRO A 139 1.31 8.80 -28.83
N THR A 140 2.63 8.86 -28.65
CA THR A 140 3.48 7.72 -28.32
C THR A 140 3.82 7.60 -26.85
N ALA A 141 3.42 8.58 -26.02
CA ALA A 141 3.68 8.55 -24.59
C ALA A 141 2.87 7.46 -23.89
N ASP A 142 3.54 6.69 -23.03
CA ASP A 142 2.88 5.70 -22.19
C ASP A 142 1.97 6.39 -21.15
N THR A 143 0.83 5.75 -20.88
CA THR A 143 -0.04 6.15 -19.77
C THR A 143 0.67 5.93 -18.45
N LEU A 144 0.82 6.99 -17.67
CA LEU A 144 1.24 6.89 -16.27
C LEU A 144 0.03 6.63 -15.39
N TRP A 145 0.19 5.71 -14.46
CA TRP A 145 -0.84 5.37 -13.49
C TRP A 145 -0.45 5.77 -12.08
N GLY A 146 -1.42 6.28 -11.34
CA GLY A 146 -1.34 6.53 -9.90
C GLY A 146 -2.35 5.69 -9.16
N PHE A 147 -1.89 4.87 -8.22
CA PHE A 147 -2.69 3.99 -7.40
C PHE A 147 -2.53 4.27 -5.90
N GLU A 148 -3.58 4.75 -5.25
CA GLU A 148 -3.67 4.80 -3.78
C GLU A 148 -4.42 3.56 -3.26
N ILE A 149 -3.83 2.84 -2.29
CA ILE A 149 -4.28 1.49 -1.88
C ILE A 149 -5.22 1.43 -0.66
N GLY A 150 -5.69 2.57 -0.15
CA GLY A 150 -6.63 2.62 0.98
C GLY A 150 -6.05 2.15 2.31
N THR A 151 -6.93 1.68 3.20
CA THR A 151 -6.56 1.15 4.52
C THR A 151 -7.23 -0.20 4.78
N LEU A 152 -6.54 -1.13 5.44
CA LEU A 152 -7.14 -2.42 5.82
C LEU A 152 -8.16 -2.32 6.97
N ARG A 153 -8.17 -1.18 7.67
CA ARG A 153 -9.03 -0.93 8.82
C ARG A 153 -9.58 0.48 8.75
N ARG A 154 -10.78 0.67 9.29
CA ARG A 154 -11.38 1.99 9.41
C ARG A 154 -10.54 2.85 10.34
N THR A 155 -9.92 3.90 9.79
CA THR A 155 -9.21 4.90 10.57
C THR A 155 -10.14 6.10 10.82
N ALA A 156 -9.82 6.91 11.82
CA ALA A 156 -10.38 8.25 11.91
C ALA A 156 -10.02 9.04 10.63
N PRO A 157 -10.86 9.99 10.18
CA PRO A 157 -10.49 10.89 9.10
C PRO A 157 -9.16 11.56 9.44
N SER A 158 -8.21 11.54 8.51
CA SER A 158 -6.99 12.32 8.69
C SER A 158 -7.32 13.79 8.44
N THR A 159 -6.63 14.70 9.12
CA THR A 159 -6.72 16.15 8.84
C THR A 159 -6.23 16.51 7.42
N ALA A 160 -5.58 15.56 6.73
CA ALA A 160 -5.06 15.70 5.38
C ALA A 160 -6.07 15.36 4.27
N SER A 161 -7.26 14.83 4.59
CA SER A 161 -8.29 14.50 3.59
C SER A 161 -9.69 14.95 4.02
N SER A 162 -10.45 15.50 3.07
CA SER A 162 -11.87 15.84 3.26
C SER A 162 -12.80 14.62 3.09
N PHE A 163 -12.27 13.49 2.60
CA PHE A 163 -13.03 12.27 2.39
C PHE A 163 -12.79 11.27 3.52
N ARG A 164 -13.80 10.44 3.77
CA ARG A 164 -13.65 9.35 4.73
C ARG A 164 -12.63 8.33 4.20
N PRO A 165 -11.72 7.81 5.05
CA PRO A 165 -10.83 6.72 4.70
C PRO A 165 -11.57 5.59 4.00
N ALA A 166 -11.07 5.19 2.83
CA ALA A 166 -11.58 4.06 2.09
C ALA A 166 -10.89 2.78 2.56
N MET A 167 -11.69 1.77 2.92
CA MET A 167 -11.12 0.47 3.27
C MET A 167 -10.85 -0.32 1.99
N GLY A 168 -9.65 -0.88 1.88
CA GLY A 168 -9.25 -1.62 0.71
C GLY A 168 -7.77 -1.98 0.73
N PHE A 169 -7.35 -2.60 -0.38
CA PHE A 169 -5.97 -2.92 -0.71
C PHE A 169 -5.80 -2.95 -2.22
N GLY A 170 -4.56 -3.05 -2.66
CA GLY A 170 -4.22 -3.24 -4.07
C GLY A 170 -3.73 -4.65 -4.36
N VAL A 171 -4.07 -5.12 -5.55
CA VAL A 171 -3.48 -6.29 -6.19
C VAL A 171 -2.80 -5.81 -7.47
N VAL A 172 -1.63 -6.35 -7.79
CA VAL A 172 -0.94 -6.09 -9.06
C VAL A 172 -0.62 -7.43 -9.66
N ASP A 173 -1.26 -7.76 -10.78
CA ASP A 173 -0.86 -8.91 -11.59
C ASP A 173 0.19 -8.44 -12.60
N SER A 174 1.25 -9.22 -12.79
CA SER A 174 2.25 -8.93 -13.83
C SER A 174 2.66 -10.19 -14.61
N THR A 175 1.83 -11.22 -14.58
CA THR A 175 2.08 -12.53 -15.21
C THR A 175 2.27 -12.41 -16.73
N THR A 176 1.59 -11.45 -17.36
CA THR A 176 1.68 -11.17 -18.80
C THR A 176 2.90 -10.32 -19.18
N GLY A 177 3.71 -9.92 -18.20
CA GLY A 177 4.80 -8.94 -18.37
C GLY A 177 4.33 -7.48 -18.32
N ILE A 178 3.02 -7.25 -18.29
CA ILE A 178 2.40 -5.93 -18.10
C ILE A 178 1.77 -5.91 -16.70
N ALA A 179 2.00 -4.84 -15.96
CA ALA A 179 1.44 -4.69 -14.62
C ALA A 179 -0.01 -4.18 -14.66
N GLU A 180 -0.92 -4.96 -14.08
CA GLU A 180 -2.36 -4.72 -14.04
C GLU A 180 -2.81 -4.48 -12.58
N PRO A 181 -2.88 -3.20 -12.14
CA PRO A 181 -3.33 -2.86 -10.80
C PRO A 181 -4.85 -3.02 -10.67
N THR A 182 -5.29 -3.63 -9.57
CA THR A 182 -6.70 -3.73 -9.18
C THR A 182 -6.91 -3.15 -7.79
N ALA A 183 -7.82 -2.19 -7.68
CA ALA A 183 -8.29 -1.66 -6.41
C ALA A 183 -9.39 -2.56 -5.81
N VAL A 184 -9.10 -3.19 -4.67
CA VAL A 184 -10.04 -4.08 -3.99
C VAL A 184 -10.65 -3.37 -2.79
N ALA A 185 -11.92 -2.98 -2.92
CA ALA A 185 -12.65 -2.32 -1.85
C ALA A 185 -13.10 -3.33 -0.78
N ILE A 186 -12.88 -2.98 0.49
CA ILE A 186 -13.38 -3.74 1.64
C ILE A 186 -14.64 -3.06 2.18
N SER A 187 -15.72 -3.83 2.28
CA SER A 187 -16.99 -3.38 2.84
C SER A 187 -16.91 -3.17 4.36
N ARG A 188 -17.94 -2.55 4.94
CA ARG A 188 -18.01 -2.32 6.40
C ARG A 188 -17.97 -3.61 7.22
N SER A 189 -18.43 -4.73 6.68
CA SER A 189 -18.37 -6.04 7.37
C SER A 189 -16.99 -6.70 7.25
N GLY A 190 -16.05 -6.09 6.52
CA GLY A 190 -14.76 -6.70 6.18
C GLY A 190 -14.84 -7.66 4.99
N ALA A 191 -15.97 -7.68 4.27
CA ALA A 191 -16.13 -8.50 3.07
C ALA A 191 -15.59 -7.79 1.83
N PHE A 192 -15.06 -8.55 0.87
CA PHE A 192 -14.62 -8.04 -0.43
C PHE A 192 -14.75 -9.14 -1.48
N THR A 193 -14.70 -8.75 -2.75
CA THR A 193 -14.71 -9.66 -3.89
C THR A 193 -13.46 -9.40 -4.73
N PHE A 194 -12.77 -10.46 -5.10
CA PHE A 194 -11.65 -10.41 -6.04
C PHE A 194 -11.80 -11.59 -7.00
N ASP A 195 -11.66 -11.31 -8.30
CA ASP A 195 -11.78 -12.30 -9.38
C ASP A 195 -13.01 -13.23 -9.23
N GLY A 196 -14.18 -12.64 -8.99
CA GLY A 196 -15.45 -13.36 -8.81
C GLY A 196 -15.61 -14.11 -7.47
N VAL A 197 -14.56 -14.24 -6.65
CA VAL A 197 -14.62 -14.91 -5.35
C VAL A 197 -14.89 -13.90 -4.24
N THR A 198 -15.92 -14.17 -3.43
CA THR A 198 -16.27 -13.33 -2.28
C THR A 198 -15.67 -13.88 -0.99
N TYR A 199 -14.94 -13.03 -0.28
CA TYR A 199 -14.37 -13.31 1.03
C TYR A 199 -15.20 -12.61 2.10
N ALA A 200 -16.07 -13.35 2.77
CA ALA A 200 -16.91 -12.89 3.87
C ALA A 200 -16.77 -13.81 5.10
N ALA A 201 -17.18 -13.30 6.26
CA ALA A 201 -17.24 -14.08 7.51
C ALA A 201 -18.52 -14.90 7.59
#